data_AF-A0A959CNT1-F1
#
_entry.id   AF-A0A959CNT1-F1
#
_cell.length_a   1.000
_cell.length_b   1.000
_cell.length_c   1.000
_cell.angle_alpha   90.00
_cell.angle_beta   90.00
_cell.angle_gamma   90.00
#
_symmetry.space_group_name_H-M   'P 1'
#
loop_
_entity.id
_entity.type
_entity.pdbx_description
1 polymer ?
#
loop_
_entity_poly.entity_id
_entity_poly.type
_entity_poly.pdbx_seq_one_letter_code
_entity_poly.pdbx_strand_id
1 'polypeptide(L)' 'IGILIFPWKLLADPHGYIFVWLIAYSALLGALAGVMICDYYVIRKTELDLAQLFKLGGIYKGWNQRAWIA' A
#
# COMPACT_ATOMS: atom_id res chain seq x y z
N ILE A 1 16.21 -3.74 -12.42
CA ILE A 1 14.90 -4.45 -12.26
C ILE A 1 13.87 -3.93 -13.26
N GLY A 2 13.65 -2.61 -13.39
CA GLY A 2 12.60 -2.08 -14.29
C GLY A 2 12.64 -2.57 -15.74
N ILE A 3 13.82 -2.73 -16.35
CA ILE A 3 13.98 -3.28 -17.71
C ILE A 3 13.56 -4.76 -17.80
N LEU A 4 13.75 -5.53 -16.73
CA LEU A 4 13.40 -6.96 -16.66
C LEU A 4 11.89 -7.21 -16.56
N ILE A 5 11.09 -6.17 -16.31
CA ILE A 5 9.62 -6.26 -16.29
C ILE A 5 9.06 -6.31 -17.73
N PHE A 6 9.90 -6.07 -18.75
CA PHE A 6 9.50 -6.02 -20.17
C PHE A 6 8.24 -5.16 -20.38
N PRO A 7 8.26 -3.87 -19.98
CA PRO A 7 7.06 -3.02 -20.01
C PRO A 7 6.44 -2.90 -21.42
N TRP A 8 7.24 -3.05 -22.49
CA TRP A 8 6.75 -3.08 -23.87
C TRP A 8 5.87 -4.29 -24.19
N LYS A 9 6.08 -5.44 -23.52
CA LYS A 9 5.24 -6.63 -23.68
C LYS A 9 3.89 -6.47 -22.95
N LEU A 10 3.85 -5.64 -21.89
CA LEU A 10 2.63 -5.24 -21.20
C LEU A 10 1.81 -4.24 -22.03
N LEU A 11 2.47 -3.35 -22.78
CA LEU A 11 1.81 -2.38 -23.66
C LEU A 11 1.29 -3.00 -24.98
N ALA A 12 1.75 -4.19 -25.36
CA ALA A 12 1.39 -4.85 -26.62
C ALA A 12 -0.08 -5.33 -26.67
N ASP A 13 -0.71 -5.57 -25.51
CA ASP A 13 -2.15 -5.89 -25.38
C ASP A 13 -2.86 -4.87 -24.48
N PRO A 14 -3.28 -3.71 -25.04
CA PRO A 14 -3.82 -2.60 -24.26
C PRO A 14 -5.07 -2.96 -23.45
N HIS A 15 -5.94 -3.82 -24.00
CA HIS A 15 -7.20 -4.20 -23.36
C HIS A 15 -6.99 -5.05 -22.09
N GLY A 16 -6.09 -6.03 -22.13
CA GLY A 16 -5.79 -6.87 -20.97
C GLY A 16 -4.97 -6.12 -19.91
N TYR A 17 -4.02 -5.30 -20.33
CA TYR A 17 -3.16 -4.56 -19.40
C TYR A 17 -3.91 -3.45 -18.65
N ILE A 18 -4.69 -2.63 -19.35
CA ILE A 18 -5.40 -1.50 -18.74
C ILE A 18 -6.56 -2.00 -17.86
N PHE A 19 -7.37 -2.95 -18.34
CA PHE A 19 -8.57 -3.35 -17.60
C PHE A 19 -8.34 -4.45 -16.56
N VAL A 20 -7.37 -5.35 -16.75
CA VAL A 20 -7.13 -6.42 -15.77
C VAL A 20 -6.03 -5.99 -14.80
N TRP A 21 -4.88 -5.57 -15.32
CA TRP A 21 -3.72 -5.32 -14.48
C TRP A 21 -3.83 -4.03 -13.68
N LEU A 22 -4.19 -2.91 -14.33
CA LEU A 22 -4.29 -1.62 -13.67
C LEU A 22 -5.45 -1.57 -12.65
N ILE A 23 -6.59 -2.18 -12.99
CA ILE A 23 -7.75 -2.24 -12.09
C ILE A 23 -7.46 -3.16 -10.90
N ALA A 24 -6.93 -4.36 -11.12
CA ALA A 24 -6.58 -5.26 -10.01
C ALA A 24 -5.53 -4.62 -9.08
N TYR A 25 -4.54 -3.94 -9.65
CA TYR A 25 -3.52 -3.24 -8.86
C TYR A 25 -4.13 -2.07 -8.07
N SER A 26 -5.04 -1.31 -8.70
CA SER A 26 -5.74 -0.20 -8.03
C SER A 26 -6.66 -0.71 -6.91
N ALA A 27 -7.29 -1.86 -7.07
CA ALA A 27 -8.11 -2.48 -6.03
C ALA A 27 -7.26 -2.91 -4.81
N LEU A 28 -6.09 -3.53 -5.06
CA LEU A 28 -5.15 -3.90 -4.00
C LEU A 28 -4.59 -2.67 -3.28
N LEU A 29 -4.18 -1.64 -4.04
CA LEU A 29 -3.74 -0.38 -3.46
C LEU A 29 -4.88 0.34 -2.72
N GLY A 30 -6.11 0.23 -3.20
CA GLY A 30 -7.30 0.77 -2.55
C GLY A 30 -7.53 0.14 -1.17
N ALA A 31 -7.39 -1.18 -1.05
CA ALA A 31 -7.47 -1.87 0.23
C ALA A 31 -6.36 -1.39 1.19
N LEU A 32 -5.10 -1.32 0.71
CA LEU A 32 -3.98 -0.82 1.49
C LEU A 32 -4.21 0.63 1.97
N ALA A 33 -4.64 1.50 1.06
CA ALA A 33 -4.95 2.89 1.37
C ALA A 33 -6.12 2.99 2.37
N GLY A 34 -7.12 2.12 2.25
CA GLY A 34 -8.24 2.03 3.20
C GLY A 34 -7.77 1.70 4.62
N VAL A 35 -6.89 0.71 4.77
CA VAL A 35 -6.30 0.37 6.09
C VAL A 35 -5.52 1.56 6.66
N MET A 36 -4.73 2.26 5.84
CA MET A 36 -3.98 3.44 6.29
C MET A 36 -4.90 4.60 6.72
N ILE A 37 -5.96 4.87 5.95
CA ILE A 37 -6.94 5.93 6.26
C ILE A 37 -7.68 5.59 7.55
N CYS A 38 -8.16 4.36 7.71
CA CYS A 38 -8.83 3.91 8.92
C CYS A 38 -7.94 3.97 10.15
N ASP A 39 -6.68 3.53 10.05
CA ASP A 39 -5.71 3.59 11.16
C ASP A 39 -5.48 5.05 11.60
N TYR A 40 -5.30 5.97 10.66
CA TYR A 40 -5.01 7.37 10.98
C TYR A 40 -6.23 8.14 11.48
N TYR A 41 -7.35 8.10 10.76
CA TYR A 41 -8.51 8.93 11.05
C TYR A 41 -9.44 8.33 12.11
N VAL A 42 -9.68 7.01 12.07
CA VAL A 42 -10.67 6.36 12.95
C VAL A 42 -10.01 5.89 14.25
N ILE A 43 -8.90 5.16 14.15
CA ILE A 43 -8.25 4.55 15.33
C ILE A 43 -7.44 5.60 16.09
N ARG A 44 -6.55 6.33 15.40
CA ARG A 44 -5.63 7.29 16.01
C ARG A 44 -6.18 8.72 16.10
N LYS A 45 -7.33 8.99 15.49
CA LYS A 45 -7.99 10.31 15.53
C LYS A 45 -7.04 11.45 15.14
N THR A 46 -6.20 11.22 14.13
CA THR A 46 -5.18 12.17 13.65
C THR A 46 -4.06 12.50 14.64
N GLU A 47 -3.94 11.77 15.75
CA GLU A 47 -2.83 11.89 16.70
C GLU A 47 -1.72 10.89 16.36
N LEU A 48 -0.60 11.41 15.86
CA LEU A 48 0.59 10.63 15.50
C LEU A 48 1.83 11.20 16.16
N ASP A 49 2.60 10.35 16.84
CA ASP A 49 3.89 10.74 17.40
C ASP A 49 4.98 10.62 16.32
N LEU A 50 5.25 11.75 15.67
CA LEU A 50 6.29 11.89 14.64
C LEU A 50 7.68 11.47 15.14
N ALA A 51 8.02 11.79 16.38
CA ALA A 51 9.35 11.48 16.92
C ALA A 51 9.55 9.98 17.10
N GLN A 52 8.48 9.25 17.44
CA GLN A 52 8.51 7.79 17.56
C GLN A 52 8.57 7.07 16.21
N LEU A 53 8.09 7.69 15.13
CA LEU A 53 8.10 7.10 13.79
C LEU A 53 9.54 6.83 13.28
N PHE A 54 10.48 7.68 13.67
CA PHE A 54 11.89 7.57 13.29
C PHE A 54 12.75 6.80 14.32
N LYS A 55 12.16 6.32 15.42
CA LYS A 55 12.87 5.53 16.43
C LYS A 55 12.73 4.05 16.13
N LEU A 56 13.87 3.38 15.94
CA LEU A 56 13.98 1.92 15.79
C LEU A 56 13.28 1.14 16.92
N GLY A 57 13.31 1.67 18.15
CA GLY A 57 12.67 1.08 19.33
C GLY A 57 11.33 1.70 19.73
N GLY A 58 10.76 2.58 18.90
CA GLY A 58 9.55 3.33 19.23
C GLY A 58 8.27 2.50 19.23
N ILE A 59 7.15 3.16 19.51
CA ILE A 59 5.82 2.52 19.57
C ILE A 59 5.36 1.92 18.23
N TYR A 60 5.97 2.36 17.11
CA TYR A 60 5.67 1.89 15.76
C TYR A 60 6.64 0.81 15.25
N LYS A 61 7.47 0.23 16.12
CA LYS A 61 8.49 -0.75 15.71
C LYS A 61 7.86 -2.06 15.22
N GLY A 62 8.50 -2.67 14.21
CA GLY A 62 8.17 -4.02 13.76
C GLY A 62 6.92 -4.09 12.89
N TRP A 63 6.19 -5.20 13.00
CA TRP A 63 5.09 -5.55 12.10
C TRP A 63 3.76 -5.55 12.84
N ASN A 64 2.77 -4.85 12.30
CA ASN A 64 1.41 -4.88 12.83
C ASN A 64 0.60 -6.00 12.17
N GLN A 65 0.55 -7.19 12.79
CA GLN A 65 -0.19 -8.34 12.27
C GLN A 65 -1.68 -8.05 12.05
N ARG A 66 -2.29 -7.16 12.84
CA ARG A 66 -3.70 -6.81 12.70
C ARG A 66 -3.95 -6.05 11.39
N ALA A 67 -3.00 -5.21 10.97
CA ALA A 67 -3.09 -4.48 9.70
C ALA A 67 -2.82 -5.36 8.47
N TRP A 68 -2.22 -6.53 8.63
CA TRP A 68 -1.98 -7.49 7.54
C TRP A 68 -3.18 -8.40 7.26
N ILE A 69 -3.99 -8.66 8.29
CA ILE A 69 -5.17 -9.53 8.20
C ILE A 69 -6.43 -8.72 7.85
N ALA A 70 -6.45 -7.43 8.20
CA ALA A 70 -7.51 -6.48 7.85
C ALA A 70 -7.52 -6.17 6.35
#